data_AF-A0A6J7GK50-F1
#
_entry.id   AF-A0A6J7GK50-F1
#
_cell.length_a   1.000
_cell.length_b   1.000
_cell.length_c   1.000
_cell.angle_alpha   90.00
_cell.angle_beta   90.00
_cell.angle_gamma   90.00
#
_symmetry.space_group_name_H-M   'P 1'
#
loop_
_entity.id
_entity.type
_entity.pdbx_description
1 polymer ?
#
loop_
_entity_poly.entity_id
_entity_poly.type
_entity_poly.pdbx_seq_one_letter_code
_entity_poly.pdbx_strand_id
1 'polypeptide(L)'
;MQDHATDDGVFIRSMATRGHLGGLALATPQAGRILDAAGFPWIIIETVGVGQVEVDVARATDTTVVVVNPGWGDQVQANKAGLLEVADIFVVNKSDRPGSDEAVRNLAVMLELSSDRDWIPPIIETVATKGTGVPKLHEAIDNHREFLDSTGLGEKKRTLRLAEELQAIVAASLANGAKELCSGSKFDKAVIKLVARKLDPYTAASSLLGRS
;
A
#
# COMPACT_ATOMS: atom_id res chain seq x y z
N MET A 1 11.71 -5.70 -17.38
CA MET A 1 11.56 -6.32 -16.04
C MET A 1 12.18 -7.72 -16.02
N GLN A 2 11.81 -8.62 -16.94
CA GLN A 2 12.50 -9.92 -17.10
C GLN A 2 13.99 -9.73 -17.44
N ASP A 3 14.31 -8.75 -18.28
CA ASP A 3 15.69 -8.48 -18.72
C ASP A 3 16.64 -8.04 -17.59
N HIS A 4 16.11 -7.56 -16.45
CA HIS A 4 16.89 -7.13 -15.29
C HIS A 4 16.82 -8.12 -14.13
N ALA A 5 16.05 -9.21 -14.26
CA ALA A 5 15.87 -10.18 -13.18
C ALA A 5 17.16 -10.94 -12.84
N THR A 6 18.15 -10.89 -13.73
CA THR A 6 19.46 -11.51 -13.59
C THR A 6 20.58 -10.50 -13.27
N ASP A 7 20.27 -9.22 -13.16
CA ASP A 7 21.26 -8.19 -12.85
C ASP A 7 21.70 -8.32 -11.39
N ASP A 8 23.00 -8.27 -11.16
CA ASP A 8 23.56 -8.28 -9.81
C ASP A 8 23.05 -7.06 -9.01
N GLY A 9 22.47 -7.32 -7.84
CA GLY A 9 21.85 -6.29 -7.00
C GLY A 9 20.37 -6.02 -7.29
N VAL A 10 19.75 -6.72 -8.24
CA VAL A 10 18.30 -6.64 -8.51
C VAL A 10 17.61 -7.90 -7.95
N PHE A 11 16.58 -7.70 -7.13
CA PHE A 11 15.73 -8.77 -6.62
C PHE A 11 14.27 -8.50 -6.96
N ILE A 12 13.62 -9.43 -7.67
CA ILE A 12 12.22 -9.31 -8.10
C ILE A 12 11.41 -10.47 -7.52
N ARG A 13 10.29 -10.16 -6.87
CA ARG A 13 9.39 -11.17 -6.32
C ARG A 13 7.92 -10.79 -6.53
N SER A 14 7.19 -11.62 -7.27
CA SER A 14 5.73 -11.52 -7.33
C SER A 14 5.09 -12.06 -6.05
N MET A 15 4.09 -11.36 -5.53
CA MET A 15 3.42 -11.70 -4.27
C MET A 15 1.90 -11.73 -4.46
N ALA A 16 1.29 -12.89 -4.23
CA ALA A 16 -0.17 -13.03 -4.31
C ALA A 16 -0.84 -12.54 -3.03
N THR A 17 -1.95 -11.79 -3.18
CA THR A 17 -2.76 -11.23 -2.07
C THR A 17 -3.45 -12.30 -1.22
N ARG A 18 -3.65 -13.51 -1.77
CA ARG A 18 -4.18 -14.70 -1.07
C ARG A 18 -5.47 -14.43 -0.28
N GLY A 19 -6.40 -13.68 -0.89
CA GLY A 19 -7.71 -13.39 -0.28
C GLY A 19 -7.69 -12.26 0.75
N HIS A 20 -6.59 -11.52 0.85
CA HIS A 20 -6.57 -10.25 1.58
C HIS A 20 -7.49 -9.24 0.88
N LEU A 21 -8.21 -8.44 1.68
CA LEU A 21 -9.14 -7.42 1.17
C LEU A 21 -8.42 -6.23 0.53
N GLY A 22 -7.13 -6.04 0.87
CA GLY A 22 -6.26 -5.03 0.30
C GLY A 22 -5.60 -5.44 -1.02
N GLY A 23 -5.04 -4.45 -1.70
CA GLY A 23 -4.37 -4.60 -2.98
C GLY A 23 -2.92 -5.06 -2.92
N LEU A 24 -2.33 -5.11 -1.72
CA LEU A 24 -1.03 -5.70 -1.46
C LEU A 24 -1.16 -7.03 -0.71
N ALA A 25 -0.18 -7.91 -0.89
CA ALA A 25 -0.08 -9.09 -0.05
C ALA A 25 0.23 -8.67 1.39
N LEU A 26 -0.37 -9.36 2.37
CA LEU A 26 -0.05 -9.17 3.80
C LEU A 26 1.44 -9.26 4.11
N ALA A 27 2.19 -9.99 3.28
CA ALA A 27 3.62 -10.22 3.40
C ALA A 27 4.49 -9.08 2.84
N THR A 28 3.92 -8.13 2.09
CA THR A 28 4.66 -7.08 1.37
C THR A 28 5.46 -6.16 2.32
N PRO A 29 4.88 -5.63 3.42
CA PRO A 29 5.64 -4.81 4.36
C PRO A 29 6.82 -5.55 5.01
N GLN A 30 6.65 -6.83 5.38
CA GLN A 30 7.75 -7.61 5.95
C GLN A 30 8.84 -7.90 4.91
N ALA A 31 8.47 -8.16 3.66
CA ALA A 31 9.43 -8.31 2.57
C ALA A 31 10.27 -7.03 2.38
N GLY A 32 9.63 -5.86 2.42
CA GLY A 32 10.33 -4.57 2.40
C GLY A 32 11.36 -4.46 3.53
N ARG A 33 10.99 -4.77 4.77
CA ARG A 33 11.94 -4.73 5.90
C ARG A 33 13.11 -5.70 5.76
N ILE A 34 12.87 -6.90 5.24
CA ILE A 34 13.94 -7.87 5.00
C ILE A 34 14.92 -7.32 3.97
N LEU A 35 14.43 -6.68 2.90
CA LEU A 35 15.27 -6.07 1.88
C LEU A 35 16.04 -4.86 2.43
N ASP A 36 15.39 -4.01 3.23
CA ASP A 36 16.02 -2.88 3.91
C ASP A 36 17.14 -3.36 4.84
N ALA A 37 16.86 -4.37 5.68
CA ALA A 37 17.85 -4.99 6.57
C ALA A 37 18.98 -5.72 5.81
N ALA A 38 18.70 -6.20 4.60
CA ALA A 38 19.69 -6.80 3.71
C ALA A 38 20.54 -5.74 2.97
N GLY A 39 20.29 -4.45 3.19
CA GLY A 39 21.07 -3.35 2.63
C GLY A 39 20.65 -2.93 1.22
N PHE A 40 19.44 -3.29 0.77
CA PHE A 40 18.92 -2.77 -0.50
C PHE A 40 18.56 -1.28 -0.33
N PRO A 41 19.21 -0.37 -1.08
CA PRO A 41 18.98 1.07 -0.92
C PRO A 41 17.63 1.52 -1.48
N TRP A 42 17.08 0.76 -2.43
CA TRP A 42 15.81 1.05 -3.09
C TRP A 42 14.89 -0.16 -3.01
N ILE A 43 13.66 0.08 -2.55
CA ILE A 43 12.61 -0.93 -2.46
C ILE A 43 11.42 -0.40 -3.23
N ILE A 44 11.15 -1.01 -4.37
CA ILE A 44 10.02 -0.63 -5.23
C ILE A 44 8.89 -1.61 -4.99
N ILE A 45 7.73 -1.06 -4.62
CA ILE A 45 6.49 -1.82 -4.45
C ILE A 45 5.55 -1.42 -5.60
N GLU A 46 5.22 -2.37 -6.45
CA GLU A 46 4.30 -2.18 -7.57
C GLU A 46 2.98 -2.93 -7.33
N THR A 47 1.89 -2.36 -7.83
CA THR A 47 0.56 -2.99 -7.83
C THR A 47 0.19 -3.48 -9.21
N VAL A 48 -0.72 -4.44 -9.27
CA VAL A 48 -1.24 -4.95 -10.55
C VAL A 48 -2.36 -4.07 -11.16
N GLY A 49 -2.69 -2.92 -10.54
CA GLY A 49 -3.57 -1.91 -11.13
C GLY A 49 -5.06 -2.26 -11.21
N VAL A 50 -5.61 -3.05 -10.28
CA VAL A 50 -7.05 -3.38 -10.26
C VAL A 50 -7.63 -3.25 -8.84
N GLY A 51 -8.58 -2.33 -8.61
CA GLY A 51 -9.29 -2.13 -7.33
C GLY A 51 -8.75 -0.96 -6.49
N GLN A 52 -9.30 -0.75 -5.28
CA GLN A 52 -8.84 0.27 -4.29
C GLN A 52 -7.47 -0.09 -3.68
N VAL A 53 -6.48 -0.28 -4.54
CA VAL A 53 -5.14 -0.78 -4.21
C VAL A 53 -4.16 0.37 -4.01
N GLU A 54 -4.54 1.57 -4.44
CA GLU A 54 -3.66 2.73 -4.48
C GLU A 54 -3.37 3.29 -3.08
N VAL A 55 -4.37 3.22 -2.20
CA VAL A 55 -4.22 3.60 -0.78
C VAL A 55 -3.27 2.65 -0.05
N ASP A 56 -3.33 1.35 -0.35
CA ASP A 56 -2.47 0.36 0.31
C ASP A 56 -1.00 0.54 -0.05
N VAL A 57 -0.71 0.90 -1.31
CA VAL A 57 0.68 1.22 -1.70
C VAL A 57 1.18 2.47 -1.03
N ALA A 58 0.39 3.55 -1.00
CA ALA A 58 0.82 4.77 -0.31
C ALA A 58 0.99 4.56 1.19
N ARG A 59 0.21 3.65 1.78
CA ARG A 59 0.43 3.20 3.17
C ARG A 59 1.64 2.30 3.35
N ALA A 60 2.26 1.78 2.30
CA ALA A 60 3.43 0.91 2.39
C ALA A 60 4.74 1.63 1.99
N THR A 61 4.68 2.75 1.26
CA THR A 61 5.83 3.43 0.67
C THR A 61 6.03 4.84 1.23
N ASP A 62 7.27 5.32 1.20
CA ASP A 62 7.59 6.72 1.57
C ASP A 62 7.12 7.71 0.50
N THR A 63 7.35 7.34 -0.76
CA THR A 63 7.01 8.10 -1.97
C THR A 63 6.14 7.23 -2.87
N THR A 64 5.02 7.77 -3.33
CA THR A 64 4.09 7.09 -4.24
C THR A 64 4.11 7.76 -5.59
N VAL A 65 4.43 6.97 -6.62
CA VAL A 65 4.44 7.41 -8.01
C VAL A 65 3.20 6.86 -8.71
N VAL A 66 2.34 7.75 -9.21
CA VAL A 66 1.17 7.37 -10.00
C VAL A 66 1.49 7.53 -11.48
N VAL A 67 1.49 6.42 -12.21
CA VAL A 67 1.76 6.41 -13.65
C VAL A 67 0.44 6.37 -14.42
N VAL A 68 0.22 7.36 -15.27
CA VAL A 68 -0.90 7.45 -16.22
C VAL A 68 -0.37 7.44 -17.65
N ASN A 69 -1.24 7.16 -18.62
CA ASN A 69 -0.91 7.28 -20.04
C ASN A 69 -1.83 8.30 -20.74
N PRO A 70 -1.44 8.86 -21.89
CA PRO A 70 -2.33 9.64 -22.74
C PRO A 70 -3.65 8.88 -23.02
N GLY A 71 -4.77 9.60 -22.93
CA GLY A 71 -6.12 9.04 -23.13
C GLY A 71 -6.75 8.41 -21.88
N TRP A 72 -6.09 8.42 -20.72
CA TRP A 72 -6.68 7.95 -19.44
C TRP A 72 -7.60 8.96 -18.74
N GLY A 73 -7.96 10.06 -19.42
CA GLY A 73 -8.74 11.17 -18.85
C GLY A 73 -9.95 10.70 -18.03
N ASP A 74 -10.81 9.85 -18.61
CA ASP A 74 -12.02 9.38 -17.93
C ASP A 74 -11.73 8.49 -16.71
N GLN A 75 -10.68 7.67 -16.76
CA GLN A 75 -10.29 6.78 -15.66
C GLN A 75 -9.67 7.56 -14.50
N VAL A 76 -8.86 8.57 -14.81
CA VAL A 76 -8.29 9.50 -13.83
C VAL A 76 -9.38 10.36 -13.18
N GLN A 77 -10.37 10.81 -13.97
CA GLN A 77 -11.53 11.53 -13.44
C GLN A 77 -12.48 10.63 -12.61
N ALA A 78 -12.60 9.35 -12.93
CA ALA A 78 -13.39 8.41 -12.14
C ALA A 78 -12.75 8.10 -10.78
N ASN A 79 -11.42 8.01 -10.71
CA ASN A 79 -10.64 7.74 -9.49
C ASN A 79 -10.08 9.01 -8.82
N LYS A 80 -10.67 10.17 -9.12
CA LYS A 80 -10.15 11.51 -8.82
C LYS A 80 -9.76 11.75 -7.36
N ALA A 81 -10.57 11.29 -6.41
CA ALA A 81 -10.26 11.45 -5.00
C ALA A 81 -9.09 10.54 -4.58
N GLY A 82 -9.19 9.23 -4.87
CA GLY A 82 -8.21 8.25 -4.40
C GLY A 82 -6.81 8.43 -4.97
N LEU A 83 -6.67 8.69 -6.29
CA LEU A 83 -5.35 8.82 -6.92
C LEU A 83 -4.65 10.13 -6.57
N LEU A 84 -5.40 11.24 -6.54
CA LEU A 84 -4.82 12.51 -6.16
C LEU A 84 -4.35 12.46 -4.72
N GLU A 85 -5.13 11.93 -3.79
CA GLU A 85 -4.80 11.87 -2.35
C GLU A 85 -3.50 11.13 -2.06
N VAL A 86 -3.19 10.08 -2.83
CA VAL A 86 -2.06 9.20 -2.56
C VAL A 86 -0.79 9.55 -3.33
N ALA A 87 -0.90 10.30 -4.43
CA ALA A 87 0.24 10.59 -5.30
C ALA A 87 1.16 11.65 -4.69
N ASP A 88 2.44 11.30 -4.55
CA ASP A 88 3.51 12.25 -4.27
C ASP A 88 4.16 12.73 -5.58
N ILE A 89 4.10 11.92 -6.65
CA ILE A 89 4.59 12.25 -8.00
C ILE A 89 3.63 11.66 -9.05
N PHE A 90 3.32 12.43 -10.08
CA PHE A 90 2.62 11.94 -11.26
C PHE A 90 3.58 11.70 -12.41
N VAL A 91 3.37 10.60 -13.13
CA VAL A 91 4.09 10.30 -14.37
C VAL A 91 3.11 10.15 -15.51
N VAL A 92 3.28 10.92 -16.59
CA VAL A 92 2.58 10.69 -17.86
C VAL A 92 3.52 9.88 -18.76
N ASN A 93 3.35 8.57 -18.77
CA ASN A 93 4.16 7.66 -19.59
C ASN A 93 3.60 7.52 -21.01
N LYS A 94 4.46 7.14 -21.96
CA LYS A 94 4.18 7.14 -23.41
C LYS A 94 3.87 8.55 -23.91
N SER A 95 4.61 9.54 -23.40
CA SER A 95 4.44 10.95 -23.78
C SER A 95 4.77 11.24 -25.25
N ASP A 96 5.32 10.26 -25.98
CA ASP A 96 5.48 10.29 -27.43
C ASP A 96 4.19 9.98 -28.21
N ARG A 97 3.06 9.77 -27.53
CA ARG A 97 1.75 9.52 -28.14
C ARG A 97 0.86 10.76 -28.13
N PRO A 98 -0.06 10.90 -29.11
CA PRO A 98 -1.07 11.95 -29.09
C PRO A 98 -1.85 11.98 -27.78
N GLY A 99 -2.15 13.19 -27.28
CA GLY A 99 -2.88 13.39 -26.03
C GLY A 99 -2.01 13.52 -24.77
N SER A 100 -0.68 13.47 -24.87
CA SER A 100 0.23 13.70 -23.73
C SER A 100 0.01 15.07 -23.08
N ASP A 101 0.08 16.14 -23.89
CA ASP A 101 -0.09 17.50 -23.38
C ASP A 101 -1.45 17.71 -22.72
N GLU A 102 -2.49 17.04 -23.22
CA GLU A 102 -3.83 17.08 -22.63
C GLU A 102 -3.86 16.37 -21.27
N ALA A 103 -3.25 15.20 -21.16
CA ALA A 103 -3.13 14.48 -19.89
C ALA A 103 -2.37 15.30 -18.83
N VAL A 104 -1.26 15.94 -19.22
CA VAL A 104 -0.49 16.83 -18.34
C VAL A 104 -1.35 18.01 -17.88
N ARG A 105 -2.01 18.71 -18.81
CA ARG A 105 -2.89 19.83 -18.46
C ARG A 105 -4.03 19.42 -17.52
N ASN A 106 -4.67 18.29 -17.78
CA ASN A 106 -5.76 17.80 -16.96
C ASN A 106 -5.30 17.49 -15.52
N LEU A 107 -4.13 16.85 -15.37
CA LEU A 107 -3.54 16.61 -14.05
C LEU A 107 -3.17 17.92 -13.34
N ALA A 108 -2.61 18.90 -14.05
CA ALA A 108 -2.25 20.19 -13.47
C ALA A 108 -3.48 20.91 -12.89
N VAL A 109 -4.57 20.99 -13.66
CA VAL A 109 -5.85 21.57 -13.20
C VAL A 109 -6.40 20.83 -11.98
N MET A 110 -6.29 19.51 -11.95
CA MET A 110 -6.73 18.69 -10.82
C MET A 110 -5.94 18.96 -9.54
N LEU A 111 -4.62 19.17 -9.66
CA LEU A 111 -3.76 19.51 -8.54
C LEU A 111 -4.03 20.92 -8.01
N GLU A 112 -4.25 21.90 -8.91
CA GLU A 112 -4.61 23.27 -8.53
C GLU A 112 -5.91 23.33 -7.69
N LEU A 113 -6.88 22.48 -8.02
CA LEU A 113 -8.14 22.37 -7.25
C LEU A 113 -7.95 21.69 -5.88
N SER A 114 -6.81 21.05 -5.63
CA SER A 114 -6.50 20.29 -4.41
C SER A 114 -5.55 21.05 -3.48
N SER A 115 -5.80 22.36 -3.31
CA SER A 115 -4.86 23.40 -2.86
C SER A 115 -4.33 23.34 -1.41
N ASP A 116 -4.60 22.29 -0.66
CA ASP A 116 -4.28 22.20 0.78
C ASP A 116 -3.17 21.15 1.05
N ARG A 117 -2.04 21.28 0.36
CA ARG A 117 -0.90 20.36 0.48
C ARG A 117 0.41 21.08 0.70
N ASP A 118 1.19 20.57 1.65
CA ASP A 118 2.56 21.02 1.89
C ASP A 118 3.52 20.62 0.75
N TRP A 119 3.21 19.52 0.05
CA TRP A 119 3.92 19.05 -1.13
C TRP A 119 2.99 19.06 -2.34
N ILE A 120 3.41 19.75 -3.40
CA ILE A 120 2.70 19.76 -4.68
C ILE A 120 3.34 18.71 -5.59
N PRO A 121 2.64 17.61 -5.92
CA PRO A 121 3.20 16.54 -6.74
C PRO A 121 3.65 17.04 -8.11
N PRO A 122 4.92 16.85 -8.51
CA PRO A 122 5.35 17.18 -9.86
C PRO A 122 4.74 16.21 -10.87
N ILE A 123 4.50 16.70 -12.09
CA ILE A 123 4.05 15.89 -13.23
C ILE A 123 5.24 15.69 -14.17
N ILE A 124 5.69 14.45 -14.31
CA ILE A 124 6.87 14.09 -15.11
C ILE A 124 6.43 13.30 -16.36
N GLU A 125 6.80 13.79 -17.54
CA GLU A 125 6.57 13.07 -18.78
C GLU A 125 7.67 12.05 -19.05
N THR A 126 7.29 10.83 -19.44
CA THR A 126 8.24 9.75 -19.71
C THR A 126 7.89 8.96 -20.97
N VAL A 127 8.93 8.38 -21.58
CA VAL A 127 8.79 7.30 -22.56
C VAL A 127 9.61 6.13 -22.06
N ALA A 128 9.00 5.27 -21.23
CA ALA A 128 9.70 4.21 -20.51
C ALA A 128 10.55 3.30 -21.41
N THR A 129 10.05 2.98 -22.63
CA THR A 129 10.76 2.14 -23.59
C THR A 129 12.03 2.78 -24.18
N LYS A 130 12.17 4.10 -24.08
CA LYS A 130 13.33 4.87 -24.53
C LYS A 130 14.18 5.39 -23.36
N GLY A 131 13.75 5.19 -22.12
CA GLY A 131 14.36 5.80 -20.93
C GLY A 131 14.15 7.32 -20.82
N THR A 132 13.41 7.95 -21.73
CA THR A 132 13.17 9.39 -21.71
C THR A 132 12.41 9.79 -20.45
N GLY A 133 12.89 10.83 -19.76
CA GLY A 133 12.27 11.37 -18.54
C GLY A 133 12.59 10.60 -17.26
N VAL A 134 13.19 9.41 -17.34
CA VAL A 134 13.56 8.61 -16.15
C VAL A 134 14.53 9.35 -15.21
N PRO A 135 15.57 10.06 -15.69
CA PRO A 135 16.44 10.84 -14.79
C PRO A 135 15.68 11.95 -14.02
N LYS A 136 14.72 12.61 -14.67
CA LYS A 136 13.88 13.63 -14.01
C LYS A 136 12.93 13.01 -12.98
N LEU A 137 12.42 11.81 -13.25
CA LEU A 137 11.62 11.07 -12.29
C LEU A 137 12.45 10.71 -11.05
N HIS A 138 13.68 10.24 -11.25
CA HIS A 138 14.60 9.96 -10.14
C HIS A 138 14.85 11.22 -9.29
N GLU A 139 15.17 12.35 -9.92
CA GLU A 139 15.36 13.64 -9.24
C GLU A 139 14.10 14.05 -8.45
N ALA A 140 12.91 13.87 -9.01
CA ALA A 140 11.66 14.16 -8.30
C ALA A 140 11.45 13.26 -7.06
N ILE A 141 11.87 11.99 -7.12
CA ILE A 141 11.84 11.07 -5.99
C ILE A 141 12.81 11.52 -4.89
N ASP A 142 14.03 11.93 -5.27
CA ASP A 142 15.03 12.46 -4.33
C ASP A 142 14.54 13.74 -3.66
N ASN A 143 13.98 14.68 -4.43
CA ASN A 143 13.42 15.92 -3.90
C ASN A 143 12.28 15.66 -2.90
N HIS A 144 11.41 14.68 -3.17
CA HIS A 144 10.36 14.31 -2.23
C HIS A 144 10.93 13.65 -0.96
N ARG A 145 11.98 12.83 -1.09
CA ARG A 145 12.71 12.28 0.07
C ARG A 145 13.26 13.41 0.95
N GLU A 146 13.94 14.38 0.36
CA GLU A 146 14.48 15.55 1.08
C GLU A 146 13.38 16.37 1.76
N PHE A 147 12.23 16.54 1.11
CA PHE A 147 11.06 17.17 1.70
C PHE A 147 10.56 16.40 2.93
N LEU A 148 10.43 15.07 2.84
CA LEU A 148 10.00 14.24 3.96
C LEU A 148 10.95 14.30 5.16
N ASP A 149 12.26 14.36 4.88
CA ASP A 149 13.31 14.41 5.90
C ASP A 149 13.36 15.79 6.56
N SER A 150 13.28 16.87 5.78
CA SER A 150 13.34 18.25 6.28
C SER A 150 12.08 18.68 7.07
N THR A 151 10.93 18.08 6.79
CA THR A 151 9.66 18.38 7.48
C THR A 151 9.34 17.42 8.63
N GLY A 152 10.07 16.31 8.76
CA GLY A 152 9.78 15.23 9.71
C GLY A 152 8.54 14.39 9.34
N LEU A 153 7.89 14.66 8.21
CA LEU A 153 6.73 13.90 7.74
C LEU A 153 7.09 12.45 7.41
N GLY A 154 8.32 12.18 6.97
CA GLY A 154 8.81 10.83 6.69
C GLY A 154 8.79 9.93 7.94
N GLU A 155 9.29 10.44 9.07
CA GLU A 155 9.28 9.72 10.35
C GLU A 155 7.85 9.50 10.86
N LYS A 156 7.00 10.51 10.73
CA LYS A 156 5.58 10.41 11.08
C LYS A 156 4.86 9.33 10.25
N LYS A 157 5.07 9.31 8.93
CA LYS A 157 4.54 8.27 8.03
C LYS A 157 5.03 6.88 8.48
N ARG A 158 6.33 6.70 8.71
CA ARG A 158 6.93 5.43 9.18
C ARG A 158 6.34 4.94 10.51
N THR A 159 6.17 5.84 11.47
CA THR A 159 5.58 5.53 12.78
C THR A 159 4.15 5.05 12.65
N LEU A 160 3.34 5.72 11.83
CA LEU A 160 1.96 5.32 11.56
C LEU A 160 1.89 3.93 10.93
N ARG A 161 2.73 3.65 9.91
CA ARG A 161 2.80 2.32 9.27
C ARG A 161 3.16 1.23 10.28
N LEU A 162 4.15 1.48 11.14
CA LEU A 162 4.56 0.53 12.16
C LEU A 162 3.45 0.26 13.19
N ALA A 163 2.72 1.31 13.59
CA ALA A 163 1.59 1.18 14.51
C ALA A 163 0.44 0.37 13.89
N GLU A 164 0.08 0.64 12.64
CA GLU A 164 -0.95 -0.11 11.90
C GLU A 164 -0.57 -1.59 11.74
N GLU A 165 0.70 -1.86 11.42
CA GLU A 165 1.17 -3.24 11.32
C GLU A 165 1.15 -3.97 12.67
N LEU A 166 1.58 -3.30 13.75
CA LEU A 166 1.52 -3.88 15.09
C LEU A 166 0.08 -4.21 15.49
N GLN A 167 -0.87 -3.32 15.21
CA GLN A 167 -2.29 -3.57 15.45
C GLN A 167 -2.78 -4.79 14.66
N ALA A 168 -2.41 -4.91 13.39
CA ALA A 168 -2.78 -6.05 12.55
C ALA A 168 -2.19 -7.37 13.09
N ILE A 169 -0.93 -7.38 13.53
CA ILE A 169 -0.27 -8.54 14.14
C ILE A 169 -0.98 -8.95 15.44
N VAL A 170 -1.27 -7.99 16.32
CA VAL A 170 -1.98 -8.24 17.59
C VAL A 170 -3.37 -8.82 17.32
N ALA A 171 -4.13 -8.22 16.39
CA ALA A 171 -5.46 -8.71 16.01
C ALA A 171 -5.41 -10.14 15.45
N ALA A 172 -4.46 -10.43 14.56
CA ALA A 172 -4.27 -11.76 14.01
C ALA A 172 -3.89 -12.78 15.09
N SER A 173 -3.01 -12.41 16.01
CA SER A 173 -2.61 -13.26 17.15
C SER A 173 -3.80 -13.57 18.07
N LEU A 174 -4.62 -12.57 18.39
CA LEU A 174 -5.83 -12.75 19.19
C LEU A 174 -6.86 -13.64 18.47
N ALA A 175 -7.06 -13.44 17.17
CA ALA A 175 -7.97 -14.27 16.38
C ALA A 175 -7.53 -15.73 16.32
N ASN A 176 -6.23 -16.00 16.21
CA ASN A 176 -5.69 -17.36 16.28
C ASN A 176 -5.86 -17.97 17.67
N GLY A 177 -5.56 -17.23 18.74
CA GLY A 177 -5.82 -17.70 20.10
C GLY A 177 -7.30 -17.98 20.37
N ALA A 178 -8.21 -17.17 19.81
CA ALA A 178 -9.64 -17.41 19.88
C ALA A 178 -10.04 -18.71 19.16
N LYS A 179 -9.46 -19.02 18.00
CA LYS A 179 -9.70 -20.31 17.31
C LYS A 179 -9.26 -21.49 18.15
N GLU A 180 -8.12 -21.40 18.83
CA GLU A 180 -7.64 -22.45 19.73
C GLU A 180 -8.60 -22.66 20.92
N LEU A 181 -9.07 -21.57 21.55
CA LEU A 181 -10.06 -21.62 22.63
C LEU A 181 -11.41 -22.19 22.18
N CYS A 182 -11.76 -21.99 20.91
CA CYS A 182 -12.97 -22.53 20.28
C CYS A 182 -12.79 -23.96 19.75
N SER A 183 -11.80 -24.70 20.28
CA SER A 183 -11.53 -26.08 19.91
C SER A 183 -11.27 -26.97 21.13
N GLY A 184 -11.42 -28.28 20.96
CA GLY A 184 -11.13 -29.28 21.99
C GLY A 184 -12.18 -29.40 23.11
N SER A 185 -11.87 -30.25 24.09
CA SER A 185 -12.87 -30.78 25.02
C SER A 185 -13.57 -29.74 25.91
N LYS A 186 -12.92 -28.62 26.24
CA LYS A 186 -13.53 -27.54 27.05
C LYS A 186 -14.61 -26.82 26.23
N PHE A 187 -14.33 -26.54 24.96
CA PHE A 187 -15.29 -25.95 24.03
C PHE A 187 -16.47 -26.89 23.78
N ASP A 188 -16.21 -28.18 23.50
CA ASP A 188 -17.26 -29.17 23.26
C ASP A 188 -18.22 -29.28 24.46
N LYS A 189 -17.69 -29.27 25.69
CA LYS A 189 -18.50 -29.26 26.91
C LYS A 189 -19.35 -27.99 27.04
N ALA A 190 -18.83 -26.83 26.63
CA ALA A 190 -19.59 -25.59 26.63
C ALA A 190 -20.74 -25.65 25.61
N VAL A 191 -20.48 -26.18 24.41
CA VAL A 191 -21.50 -26.40 23.36
C VAL A 191 -22.60 -27.33 23.85
N ILE A 192 -22.27 -28.44 24.50
CA ILE A 192 -23.26 -29.36 25.08
C ILE A 192 -24.17 -28.64 26.10
N LYS A 193 -23.59 -27.80 26.96
CA LYS A 193 -24.37 -27.01 27.94
C LYS A 193 -25.26 -25.96 27.28
N LEU A 194 -24.80 -25.32 26.21
CA LEU A 194 -25.58 -24.36 25.41
C LEU A 194 -26.79 -25.05 24.76
N VAL A 195 -26.59 -26.19 24.11
CA VAL A 195 -27.67 -26.99 23.50
C VAL A 195 -28.70 -27.42 24.55
N ALA A 196 -28.22 -27.83 25.73
CA ALA A 196 -29.08 -28.19 26.86
C ALA A 196 -29.73 -26.97 27.56
N ARG A 197 -29.48 -25.74 27.09
CA ARG A 197 -29.94 -24.47 27.69
C ARG A 197 -29.56 -24.31 29.18
N LYS A 198 -28.44 -24.92 29.60
CA LYS A 198 -27.90 -24.83 30.97
C LYS A 198 -26.85 -23.73 31.15
N LEU A 199 -26.51 -23.07 30.05
CA LEU A 199 -25.54 -21.98 29.96
C LEU A 199 -25.97 -21.09 28.79
N ASP A 200 -25.79 -19.78 28.90
CA ASP A 200 -25.99 -18.87 27.78
C ASP A 200 -24.66 -18.60 27.02
N PRO A 201 -24.71 -18.12 25.77
CA PRO A 201 -23.51 -17.89 24.96
C PRO A 201 -22.49 -16.93 25.57
N TYR A 202 -22.92 -15.89 26.29
CA TYR A 202 -22.01 -14.89 26.85
C TYR A 202 -21.25 -15.44 28.07
N THR A 203 -21.94 -16.18 28.94
CA THR A 203 -21.29 -16.87 30.07
C THR A 203 -20.35 -17.98 29.57
N ALA A 204 -20.73 -18.72 28.54
CA ALA A 204 -19.86 -19.71 27.90
C ALA A 204 -18.58 -19.06 27.35
N ALA A 205 -18.70 -17.94 26.63
CA ALA A 205 -17.56 -17.20 26.09
C ALA A 205 -16.64 -16.67 27.20
N SER A 206 -17.19 -16.08 28.27
CA SER A 206 -16.39 -15.55 29.39
C SER A 206 -15.60 -16.66 30.11
N SER A 207 -16.24 -17.82 30.30
CA SER A 207 -15.59 -19.02 30.86
C SER A 207 -14.46 -19.57 29.98
N LEU A 208 -14.64 -19.54 28.65
CA LEU A 208 -13.61 -19.94 27.70
C LEU A 208 -12.43 -18.96 27.71
N LEU A 209 -12.71 -17.66 27.76
CA LEU A 209 -11.72 -16.57 27.82
C LEU A 209 -11.01 -16.45 29.17
N GLY A 210 -11.40 -17.22 30.19
CA GLY A 210 -10.80 -17.15 31.52
C GLY A 210 -11.06 -15.83 32.25
N ARG A 211 -12.09 -15.09 31.84
CA ARG A 211 -12.54 -13.85 32.49
C ARG A 211 -13.67 -14.25 33.44
N SER A 212 -13.33 -14.37 34.73
CA SER A 212 -14.27 -14.57 35.83
C SER A 212 -14.76 -13.24 36.38
#